data_AF-A0A5N6SXZ3-F1
#
_entry.id   AF-A0A5N6SXZ3-F1
#
_cell.length_a   1.000
_cell.length_b   1.000
_cell.length_c   1.000
_cell.angle_alpha   90.00
_cell.angle_beta   90.00
_cell.angle_gamma   90.00
#
_symmetry.space_group_name_H-M   'P 1'
#
loop_
_entity.id
_entity.type
_entity.pdbx_description
1 polymer ?
#
loop_
_entity_poly.entity_id
_entity_poly.type
_entity_poly.pdbx_seq_one_letter_code
_entity_poly.pdbx_strand_id
1 'polypeptide(L)'
;MGQGLNETVIGKARQLPSVDWQHHFAAAMELIKLRGGLASLAHSSEYLKPLILHLLILGIMANTTTPPSQHIPPTSQLELIDIMTELYGDGIYPILLCPPYLLMDVIKINNLRFQTTSAPITEITRATAHEILEHIEAFSPEDWTGTNPDAREDWLLLGRMYKSSVALYCISSLQSLFIVPSSKYYTAMRTVHGTRLYTLLPKVTRRSRIKHLAIWPLVVAGMQAVDASPNVRHIVDEQLSDLSKIMGCPTPMLASAVFHRFWTSGQTGWDECFDKAYVFVT
;
A
#
# COMPACT_ATOMS: atom_id res chain seq x y z
N MET A 1 30.31 -21.85 11.49
CA MET A 1 29.33 -22.36 10.49
C MET A 1 28.01 -21.58 10.63
N GLY A 2 28.04 -20.25 10.42
CA GLY A 2 26.93 -19.38 10.82
C GLY A 2 26.97 -17.97 10.24
N GLN A 3 27.40 -17.82 8.98
CA GLN A 3 27.43 -16.52 8.29
C GLN A 3 26.78 -16.52 6.90
N GLY A 4 26.36 -17.67 6.36
CA GLY A 4 25.80 -17.76 5.00
C GLY A 4 24.27 -17.64 4.87
N LEU A 5 23.53 -17.58 5.99
CA LEU A 5 22.06 -17.64 5.98
C LEU A 5 21.37 -16.26 5.96
N ASN A 6 22.03 -15.19 6.41
CA ASN A 6 21.40 -13.87 6.52
C ASN A 6 21.39 -13.06 5.21
N GLU A 7 22.36 -13.27 4.31
CA GLU A 7 22.42 -12.51 3.06
C GLU A 7 21.54 -13.11 1.95
N THR A 8 21.23 -14.40 2.03
CA THR A 8 20.58 -15.13 0.94
C THR A 8 19.06 -14.91 0.88
N VAL A 9 18.40 -14.62 2.02
CA VAL A 9 16.94 -14.40 2.07
C VAL A 9 16.59 -12.97 1.64
N ILE A 10 17.33 -11.98 2.10
CA ILE A 10 17.11 -10.56 1.77
C ILE A 10 17.60 -10.25 0.33
N GLY A 11 18.69 -10.90 -0.10
CA GLY A 11 19.24 -10.72 -1.45
C GLY A 11 18.37 -11.32 -2.56
N LYS A 12 17.65 -12.43 -2.31
CA LYS A 12 16.79 -13.08 -3.31
C LYS A 12 15.46 -12.35 -3.55
N ALA A 13 15.02 -11.49 -2.62
CA ALA A 13 13.86 -10.63 -2.84
C ALA A 13 14.11 -9.53 -3.90
N ARG A 14 15.36 -9.34 -4.35
CA ARG A 14 15.75 -8.29 -5.31
C ARG A 14 15.78 -8.73 -6.78
N GLN A 15 15.60 -10.02 -7.10
CA GLN A 15 15.69 -10.53 -8.47
C GLN A 15 14.32 -10.97 -9.00
N LEU A 16 13.69 -10.12 -9.83
CA LEU A 16 12.31 -10.25 -10.32
C LEU A 16 11.28 -10.39 -9.18
N PRO A 17 9.98 -10.18 -9.38
CA PRO A 17 8.99 -10.66 -8.42
C PRO A 17 9.05 -12.18 -8.46
N SER A 18 9.90 -12.77 -7.63
CA SER A 18 9.85 -14.19 -7.32
C SER A 18 8.40 -14.50 -6.92
N VAL A 19 7.79 -15.45 -7.62
CA VAL A 19 6.45 -15.99 -7.31
C VAL A 19 6.41 -16.57 -5.88
N ASP A 20 7.56 -16.72 -5.23
CA ASP A 20 7.73 -17.32 -3.91
C ASP A 20 7.77 -16.35 -2.74
N TRP A 21 7.63 -15.04 -2.96
CA TRP A 21 7.64 -14.07 -1.85
C TRP A 21 6.52 -14.37 -0.82
N GLN A 22 5.35 -14.85 -1.29
CA GLN A 22 4.25 -15.28 -0.43
C GLN A 22 4.62 -16.50 0.40
N HIS A 23 5.34 -17.47 -0.16
CA HIS A 23 5.85 -18.64 0.56
C HIS A 23 6.85 -18.23 1.65
N HIS A 24 7.75 -17.30 1.35
CA HIS A 24 8.70 -16.76 2.33
C HIS A 24 7.98 -16.00 3.45
N PHE A 25 6.98 -15.19 3.10
CA PHE A 25 6.17 -14.49 4.09
C PHE A 25 5.41 -15.47 5.00
N ALA A 26 4.75 -16.47 4.42
CA ALA A 26 4.02 -17.49 5.16
C ALA A 26 4.94 -18.26 6.11
N ALA A 27 6.12 -18.67 5.65
CA ALA A 27 7.12 -19.34 6.48
C ALA A 27 7.59 -18.44 7.64
N ALA A 28 7.83 -17.15 7.40
CA ALA A 28 8.18 -16.20 8.44
C ALA A 28 7.07 -16.05 9.50
N MET A 29 5.81 -15.96 9.06
CA MET A 29 4.66 -15.87 9.97
C MET A 29 4.48 -17.14 10.82
N GLU A 30 4.67 -18.33 10.24
CA GLU A 30 4.63 -19.58 11.01
C GLU A 30 5.77 -19.66 12.04
N LEU A 31 6.98 -19.20 11.70
CA LEU A 31 8.07 -19.10 12.67
C LEU A 31 7.76 -18.13 13.82
N ILE A 32 7.12 -16.99 13.52
CA ILE A 32 6.68 -16.03 14.54
C ILE A 32 5.62 -16.68 15.44
N LYS A 33 4.66 -17.39 14.86
CA LYS A 33 3.61 -18.11 15.60
C LYS A 33 4.21 -19.16 16.55
N LEU A 34 5.21 -19.93 16.09
CA LEU A 34 5.94 -20.90 16.93
C LEU A 34 6.72 -20.24 18.08
N ARG A 35 7.01 -18.94 18.00
CA ARG A 35 7.63 -18.13 19.08
C ARG A 35 6.62 -17.39 19.96
N GLY A 36 5.34 -17.77 19.91
CA GLY A 36 4.28 -17.18 20.71
C GLY A 36 3.57 -16.00 20.06
N GLY A 37 3.78 -15.76 18.76
CA GLY A 37 3.09 -14.72 18.00
C GLY A 37 3.82 -13.37 17.95
N LEU A 38 3.22 -12.42 17.23
CA LEU A 38 3.82 -11.10 16.95
C LEU A 38 4.15 -10.31 18.22
N ALA A 39 3.18 -10.20 19.13
CA ALA A 39 3.35 -9.46 20.39
C ALA A 39 4.46 -10.06 21.25
N SER A 40 4.40 -11.37 21.50
CA SER A 40 5.45 -12.10 22.24
C SER A 40 6.84 -11.86 21.66
N LEU A 41 6.98 -11.96 20.33
CA LEU A 41 8.26 -11.74 19.68
C LEU A 41 8.73 -10.29 19.75
N ALA A 42 7.82 -9.32 19.58
CA ALA A 42 8.14 -7.89 19.68
C ALA A 42 8.57 -7.48 21.09
N HIS A 43 7.92 -8.04 22.13
CA HIS A 43 8.26 -7.79 23.53
C HIS A 43 9.49 -8.58 24.00
N SER A 44 9.92 -9.62 23.27
CA SER A 44 11.12 -10.40 23.60
C SER A 44 12.44 -9.67 23.33
N SER A 45 12.46 -8.69 22.41
CA SER A 45 13.68 -7.98 22.02
C SER A 45 13.38 -6.69 21.24
N GLU A 46 13.88 -5.56 21.74
CA GLU A 46 13.82 -4.25 21.05
C GLU A 46 14.47 -4.31 19.65
N TYR A 47 15.49 -5.14 19.46
CA TYR A 47 16.19 -5.29 18.17
C TYR A 47 15.33 -5.96 17.09
N LEU A 48 14.31 -6.73 17.48
CA LEU A 48 13.41 -7.41 16.55
C LEU A 48 12.27 -6.51 16.09
N LYS A 49 11.90 -5.48 16.85
CA LYS A 49 10.78 -4.59 16.52
C LYS A 49 10.88 -3.98 15.11
N PRO A 50 12.02 -3.44 14.65
CA PRO A 50 12.12 -2.90 13.29
C PRO A 50 11.95 -3.96 12.20
N LEU A 51 12.39 -5.20 12.45
CA LEU A 51 12.26 -6.32 11.51
C LEU A 51 10.82 -6.81 11.43
N ILE A 52 10.14 -6.92 12.58
CA ILE A 52 8.72 -7.26 12.66
C ILE A 52 7.91 -6.18 11.95
N LEU A 53 8.16 -4.90 12.25
CA LEU A 53 7.48 -3.79 11.60
C LEU A 53 7.69 -3.81 10.08
N HIS A 54 8.92 -4.05 9.62
CA HIS A 54 9.21 -4.18 8.19
C HIS A 54 8.37 -5.30 7.55
N LEU A 55 8.35 -6.49 8.17
CA LEU A 55 7.57 -7.62 7.69
C LEU A 55 6.07 -7.27 7.63
N LEU A 56 5.52 -6.63 8.66
CA LEU A 56 4.11 -6.26 8.69
C LEU A 56 3.78 -5.24 7.60
N ILE A 57 4.60 -4.20 7.43
CA ILE A 57 4.45 -3.22 6.35
C ILE A 57 4.49 -3.91 4.98
N LEU A 58 5.44 -4.82 4.75
CA LEU A 58 5.50 -5.58 3.50
C LEU A 58 4.20 -6.34 3.24
N GLY A 59 3.67 -7.07 4.22
CA GLY A 59 2.43 -7.83 4.09
C GLY A 59 1.20 -6.96 3.85
N ILE A 60 1.08 -5.86 4.60
CA ILE A 60 -0.04 -4.91 4.47
C ILE A 60 -0.04 -4.27 3.09
N MET A 61 1.11 -3.76 2.65
CA MET A 61 1.21 -3.07 1.37
C MET A 61 1.10 -4.05 0.20
N ALA A 62 1.62 -5.27 0.32
CA ALA A 62 1.44 -6.30 -0.70
C ALA A 62 -0.02 -6.71 -0.91
N ASN A 63 -0.80 -6.83 0.17
CA ASN A 63 -2.22 -7.14 0.08
C ASN A 63 -3.01 -6.06 -0.69
N THR A 64 -2.54 -4.80 -0.73
CA THR A 64 -3.20 -3.75 -1.53
C THR A 64 -3.17 -4.05 -3.04
N THR A 65 -2.19 -4.80 -3.51
CA THR A 65 -1.95 -5.12 -4.93
C THR A 65 -1.93 -6.63 -5.17
N THR A 66 -2.76 -7.34 -4.39
CA THR A 66 -2.97 -8.79 -4.48
C THR A 66 -4.48 -9.06 -4.56
N PRO A 67 -4.96 -10.00 -5.38
CA PRO A 67 -6.36 -10.40 -5.37
C PRO A 67 -6.79 -10.94 -4.01
N PRO A 68 -8.04 -10.73 -3.56
CA PRO A 68 -8.49 -11.16 -2.23
C PRO A 68 -8.26 -12.64 -1.91
N SER A 69 -8.45 -13.52 -2.89
CA SER A 69 -8.24 -14.97 -2.74
C SER A 69 -6.77 -15.37 -2.53
N GLN A 70 -5.84 -14.46 -2.80
CA GLN A 70 -4.40 -14.63 -2.64
C GLN A 70 -3.83 -13.74 -1.53
N HIS A 71 -4.66 -13.01 -0.78
CA HIS A 71 -4.17 -12.21 0.33
C HIS A 71 -3.39 -13.08 1.30
N ILE A 72 -2.30 -12.53 1.82
CA ILE A 72 -1.69 -13.10 3.01
C ILE A 72 -2.75 -13.03 4.10
N PRO A 73 -3.11 -14.17 4.73
CA PRO A 73 -4.10 -14.20 5.79
C PRO A 73 -3.68 -13.17 6.84
N PRO A 74 -4.54 -12.20 7.16
CA PRO A 74 -4.23 -11.34 8.28
C PRO A 74 -4.10 -12.26 9.51
N THR A 75 -3.18 -11.93 10.44
CA THR A 75 -3.41 -12.27 11.85
C THR A 75 -4.80 -11.76 12.25
N SER A 76 -5.30 -12.02 13.47
CA SER A 76 -6.57 -11.39 13.83
C SER A 76 -6.45 -9.87 13.58
N GLN A 77 -7.43 -9.28 12.85
CA GLN A 77 -7.33 -7.89 12.40
C GLN A 77 -7.04 -6.95 13.58
N LEU A 78 -7.61 -7.29 14.73
CA LEU A 78 -7.39 -6.63 16.01
C LEU A 78 -5.93 -6.75 16.47
N GLU A 79 -5.34 -7.96 16.52
CA GLU A 79 -3.93 -8.13 16.84
C GLU A 79 -3.01 -7.35 15.90
N LEU A 80 -3.33 -7.31 14.61
CA LEU A 80 -2.54 -6.57 13.61
C LEU A 80 -2.61 -5.06 13.84
N ILE A 81 -3.79 -4.52 14.12
CA ILE A 81 -3.98 -3.09 14.40
C ILE A 81 -3.27 -2.71 15.70
N ASP A 82 -3.40 -3.53 16.75
CA ASP A 82 -2.80 -3.26 18.05
C ASP A 82 -1.27 -3.24 17.95
N ILE A 83 -0.67 -4.29 17.35
CA ILE A 83 0.79 -4.34 17.21
C ILE A 83 1.32 -3.25 16.25
N MET A 84 0.58 -2.91 15.20
CA MET A 84 0.98 -1.84 14.29
C MET A 84 0.88 -0.47 14.96
N THR A 85 -0.13 -0.25 15.81
CA THR A 85 -0.25 0.98 16.59
C THR A 85 0.93 1.13 17.55
N GLU A 86 1.36 0.03 18.19
CA GLU A 86 2.54 0.02 19.06
C GLU A 86 3.84 0.26 18.27
N LEU A 87 4.06 -0.49 17.18
CA LEU A 87 5.35 -0.51 16.49
C LEU A 87 5.55 0.63 15.48
N TYR A 88 4.48 1.08 14.80
CA TYR A 88 4.57 2.12 13.77
C TYR A 88 4.64 3.53 14.36
N GLY A 89 4.08 3.73 15.57
CA GLY A 89 4.13 4.99 16.30
C GLY A 89 3.65 6.18 15.46
N ASP A 90 4.48 7.23 15.37
CA ASP A 90 4.19 8.47 14.63
C ASP A 90 4.21 8.31 13.09
N GLY A 91 4.46 7.09 12.58
CA GLY A 91 4.49 6.78 11.16
C GLY A 91 5.76 7.21 10.44
N ILE A 92 6.81 7.54 11.19
CA ILE A 92 8.12 7.89 10.67
C ILE A 92 8.92 6.60 10.47
N TYR A 93 8.74 5.96 9.30
CA TYR A 93 9.49 4.76 8.93
C TYR A 93 10.28 4.97 7.62
N PRO A 94 11.58 4.59 7.56
CA PRO A 94 12.47 5.00 6.45
C PRO A 94 12.02 4.60 5.05
N ILE A 95 11.19 3.56 4.95
CA ILE A 95 10.71 3.00 3.67
C ILE A 95 9.23 3.31 3.37
N LEU A 96 8.48 3.79 4.35
CA LEU A 96 7.07 4.12 4.23
C LEU A 96 6.71 5.24 5.21
N LEU A 97 6.38 6.41 4.67
CA LEU A 97 5.88 7.54 5.45
C LEU A 97 4.40 7.76 5.18
N CYS A 98 3.62 6.74 5.54
CA CYS A 98 2.16 6.80 5.53
C CYS A 98 1.69 7.35 6.88
N PRO A 99 0.76 8.32 6.93
CA PRO A 99 0.15 8.72 8.19
C PRO A 99 -0.46 7.49 8.91
N PRO A 100 -0.20 7.28 10.22
CA PRO A 100 -0.61 6.07 10.93
C PRO A 100 -2.11 5.74 10.79
N TYR A 101 -2.96 6.76 10.88
CA TYR A 101 -4.41 6.62 10.72
C TYR A 101 -4.80 6.08 9.34
N LEU A 102 -4.15 6.57 8.29
CA LEU A 102 -4.38 6.10 6.92
C LEU A 102 -3.85 4.67 6.73
N LEU A 103 -2.75 4.29 7.39
CA LEU A 103 -2.27 2.91 7.35
C LEU A 103 -3.25 1.95 8.05
N MET A 104 -3.87 2.37 9.16
CA MET A 104 -4.93 1.58 9.79
C MET A 104 -6.14 1.41 8.86
N ASP A 105 -6.50 2.44 8.10
CA ASP A 105 -7.57 2.32 7.10
C ASP A 105 -7.20 1.37 5.96
N VAL A 106 -5.94 1.37 5.50
CA VAL A 106 -5.43 0.36 4.55
C VAL A 106 -5.60 -1.06 5.11
N ILE A 107 -5.28 -1.29 6.38
CA ILE A 107 -5.48 -2.61 7.03
C ILE A 107 -6.97 -2.99 7.05
N LYS A 108 -7.86 -2.05 7.38
CA LYS A 108 -9.31 -2.30 7.38
C LYS A 108 -9.85 -2.60 5.97
N ILE A 109 -9.39 -1.88 4.94
CA ILE A 109 -9.75 -2.14 3.54
C ILE A 109 -9.26 -3.53 3.11
N ASN A 110 -8.01 -3.88 3.42
CA ASN A 110 -7.47 -5.23 3.14
C ASN A 110 -8.31 -6.33 3.79
N ASN A 111 -8.76 -6.12 5.02
CA ASN A 111 -9.61 -7.08 5.72
C ASN A 111 -11.00 -7.20 5.06
N LEU A 112 -11.67 -6.08 4.73
CA LEU A 112 -12.95 -6.12 4.02
C LEU A 112 -12.84 -6.88 2.69
N ARG A 113 -11.77 -6.60 1.92
CA ARG A 113 -11.48 -7.33 0.69
C ARG A 113 -11.31 -8.83 0.95
N PHE A 114 -10.54 -9.22 1.96
CA PHE A 114 -10.34 -10.63 2.30
C PHE A 114 -11.63 -11.34 2.73
N GLN A 115 -12.48 -10.68 3.53
CA GLN A 115 -13.72 -11.26 4.05
C GLN A 115 -14.70 -11.68 2.94
N THR A 116 -14.71 -11.02 1.78
CA THR A 116 -15.59 -11.41 0.66
C THR A 116 -15.26 -12.77 0.06
N THR A 117 -14.09 -13.33 0.36
CA THR A 117 -13.71 -14.69 -0.09
C THR A 117 -14.47 -15.78 0.65
N SER A 118 -14.96 -15.48 1.86
CA SER A 118 -15.50 -16.48 2.80
C SER A 118 -16.89 -16.13 3.32
N ALA A 119 -17.32 -14.87 3.18
CA ALA A 119 -18.62 -14.39 3.64
C ALA A 119 -19.31 -13.52 2.57
N PRO A 120 -20.66 -13.53 2.51
CA PRO A 120 -21.41 -12.68 1.62
C PRO A 120 -21.31 -11.20 2.05
N ILE A 121 -21.42 -10.31 1.07
CA ILE A 121 -21.45 -8.86 1.30
C ILE A 121 -22.80 -8.49 1.94
N THR A 122 -22.74 -7.89 3.12
CA THR A 122 -23.93 -7.45 3.87
C THR A 122 -24.04 -5.92 3.89
N GLU A 123 -25.15 -5.41 4.41
CA GLU A 123 -25.29 -3.97 4.65
C GLU A 123 -24.26 -3.45 5.66
N ILE A 124 -23.89 -4.28 6.64
CA ILE A 124 -22.82 -3.97 7.60
C ILE A 124 -21.49 -3.79 6.86
N THR A 125 -21.16 -4.69 5.93
CA THR A 125 -19.94 -4.60 5.11
C THR A 125 -19.89 -3.27 4.34
N ARG A 126 -21.03 -2.82 3.80
CA ARG A 126 -21.13 -1.55 3.06
C ARG A 126 -21.03 -0.33 3.98
N ALA A 127 -21.70 -0.38 5.13
CA ALA A 127 -21.62 0.67 6.15
C ALA A 127 -20.17 0.85 6.64
N THR A 128 -19.47 -0.25 6.96
CA THR A 128 -18.05 -0.19 7.35
C THR A 128 -17.16 0.38 6.24
N ALA A 129 -17.40 0.04 4.98
CA ALA A 129 -16.67 0.64 3.86
C ALA A 129 -16.90 2.16 3.76
N HIS A 130 -18.14 2.62 4.01
CA HIS A 130 -18.49 4.03 4.03
C HIS A 130 -17.80 4.77 5.19
N GLU A 131 -17.86 4.22 6.40
CA GLU A 131 -17.20 4.78 7.59
C GLU A 131 -15.68 4.93 7.40
N ILE A 132 -15.02 3.92 6.79
CA ILE A 132 -13.59 4.00 6.47
C ILE A 132 -13.33 5.15 5.50
N LEU A 133 -14.16 5.30 4.45
CA LEU A 133 -13.99 6.37 3.48
C LEU A 133 -14.23 7.76 4.07
N GLU A 134 -15.23 7.92 4.93
CA GLU A 134 -15.47 9.15 5.68
C GLU A 134 -14.28 9.50 6.58
N HIS A 135 -13.69 8.50 7.25
CA HIS A 135 -12.50 8.69 8.08
C HIS A 135 -11.29 9.14 7.25
N ILE A 136 -11.07 8.53 6.07
CA ILE A 136 -10.02 8.96 5.12
C ILE A 136 -10.27 10.40 4.66
N GLU A 137 -11.51 10.77 4.36
CA GLU A 137 -11.86 12.12 3.92
C GLU A 137 -11.75 13.16 5.04
N ALA A 138 -11.96 12.78 6.29
CA ALA A 138 -11.78 13.63 7.45
C ALA A 138 -10.30 13.86 7.81
N PHE A 139 -9.38 13.00 7.37
CA PHE A 139 -7.95 13.15 7.65
C PHE A 139 -7.41 14.51 7.19
N SER A 140 -6.77 15.26 8.10
CA SER A 140 -6.05 16.49 7.81
C SER A 140 -4.53 16.22 7.75
N PRO A 141 -3.90 16.40 6.58
CA PRO A 141 -2.45 16.39 6.46
C PRO A 141 -1.78 17.45 7.35
N GLU A 142 -2.42 18.59 7.55
CA GLU A 142 -1.91 19.69 8.35
C GLU A 142 -1.72 19.28 9.81
N ASP A 143 -2.68 18.54 10.38
CA ASP A 143 -2.63 18.04 11.75
C ASP A 143 -1.54 16.97 11.95
N TRP A 144 -1.25 16.17 10.91
CA TRP A 144 -0.22 15.13 10.97
C TRP A 144 1.22 15.68 10.94
N THR A 145 1.47 16.77 10.21
CA THR A 145 2.84 17.24 9.91
C THR A 145 3.61 17.79 11.13
N GLY A 146 3.00 17.84 12.31
CA GLY A 146 3.63 18.31 13.54
C GLY A 146 4.20 19.73 13.43
N THR A 147 5.17 20.05 14.30
CA THR A 147 5.76 21.39 14.39
C THR A 147 7.16 21.50 13.78
N ASN A 148 7.75 20.42 13.25
CA ASN A 148 9.10 20.44 12.67
C ASN A 148 9.12 21.26 11.36
N PRO A 149 9.70 22.48 11.34
CA PRO A 149 9.60 23.38 10.19
C PRO A 149 10.38 22.86 8.97
N ASP A 150 11.46 22.09 9.17
CA ASP A 150 12.38 21.69 8.10
C ASP A 150 11.84 20.53 7.23
N ALA A 151 10.92 19.74 7.79
CA ALA A 151 10.29 18.61 7.12
C ALA A 151 8.79 18.84 6.85
N ARG A 152 8.20 19.90 7.39
CA ARG A 152 6.75 20.17 7.32
C ARG A 152 6.21 20.14 5.91
N GLU A 153 6.89 20.79 4.96
CA GLU A 153 6.42 20.86 3.58
C GLU A 153 6.47 19.48 2.88
N ASP A 154 7.54 18.72 3.10
CA ASP A 154 7.72 17.36 2.58
C ASP A 154 6.64 16.43 3.12
N TRP A 155 6.40 16.48 4.43
CA TRP A 155 5.37 15.70 5.09
C TRP A 155 3.98 16.14 4.62
N LEU A 156 3.74 17.44 4.42
CA LEU A 156 2.43 17.91 3.95
C LEU A 156 2.11 17.40 2.54
N LEU A 157 3.12 17.37 1.66
CA LEU A 157 3.00 16.79 0.32
C LEU A 157 2.70 15.29 0.40
N LEU A 158 3.43 14.55 1.24
CA LEU A 158 3.20 13.12 1.44
C LEU A 158 1.82 12.84 2.04
N GLY A 159 1.39 13.57 3.06
CA GLY A 159 0.09 13.37 3.71
C GLY A 159 -1.07 13.58 2.73
N ARG A 160 -0.99 14.62 1.89
CA ARG A 160 -1.98 14.88 0.82
C ARG A 160 -1.96 13.78 -0.25
N MET A 161 -0.78 13.27 -0.58
CA MET A 161 -0.58 12.20 -1.54
C MET A 161 -1.17 10.89 -1.01
N TYR A 162 -0.80 10.47 0.20
CA TYR A 162 -1.33 9.27 0.85
C TYR A 162 -2.84 9.35 1.07
N LYS A 163 -3.40 10.49 1.50
CA LYS A 163 -4.86 10.68 1.59
C LYS A 163 -5.55 10.33 0.28
N SER A 164 -5.07 10.90 -0.82
CA SER A 164 -5.66 10.68 -2.14
C SER A 164 -5.49 9.24 -2.61
N SER A 165 -4.33 8.64 -2.36
CA SER A 165 -4.05 7.26 -2.73
C SER A 165 -4.89 6.26 -1.94
N VAL A 166 -5.06 6.47 -0.63
CA VAL A 166 -5.86 5.58 0.23
C VAL A 166 -7.36 5.72 -0.10
N ALA A 167 -7.84 6.92 -0.41
CA ALA A 167 -9.22 7.11 -0.88
C ALA A 167 -9.48 6.38 -2.22
N LEU A 168 -8.55 6.50 -3.19
CA LEU A 168 -8.63 5.78 -4.46
C LEU A 168 -8.56 4.27 -4.26
N TYR A 169 -7.66 3.80 -3.40
CA TYR A 169 -7.56 2.38 -3.06
C TYR A 169 -8.88 1.88 -2.45
N CYS A 170 -9.42 2.58 -1.46
CA CYS A 170 -10.69 2.26 -0.81
C CYS A 170 -11.82 2.13 -1.84
N ILE A 171 -12.02 3.15 -2.67
CA ILE A 171 -13.13 3.16 -3.64
C ILE A 171 -12.91 2.09 -4.71
N SER A 172 -11.77 2.10 -5.40
CA SER A 172 -11.56 1.28 -6.59
C SER A 172 -11.46 -0.21 -6.25
N SER A 173 -10.77 -0.58 -5.17
CA SER A 173 -10.64 -1.99 -4.76
C SER A 173 -11.94 -2.58 -4.20
N LEU A 174 -12.72 -1.80 -3.45
CA LEU A 174 -14.01 -2.26 -2.92
C LEU A 174 -15.11 -2.24 -3.98
N GLN A 175 -14.99 -1.42 -5.04
CA GLN A 175 -15.84 -1.47 -6.23
C GLN A 175 -15.62 -2.75 -7.06
N SER A 176 -14.36 -3.20 -7.23
CA SER A 176 -14.07 -4.48 -7.89
C SER A 176 -14.74 -5.69 -7.23
N LEU A 177 -15.08 -5.57 -5.94
CA LEU A 177 -15.76 -6.60 -5.17
C LEU A 177 -17.24 -6.33 -4.94
N PHE A 178 -17.82 -5.30 -5.57
CA PHE A 178 -19.23 -4.91 -5.39
C PHE A 178 -19.64 -4.52 -3.95
N ILE A 179 -18.67 -4.21 -3.08
CA ILE A 179 -18.92 -3.65 -1.74
C ILE A 179 -19.36 -2.20 -1.90
N VAL A 180 -18.55 -1.40 -2.58
CA VAL A 180 -18.89 -0.02 -2.93
C VAL A 180 -19.61 -0.02 -4.28
N PRO A 181 -20.79 0.61 -4.42
CA PRO A 181 -21.50 0.60 -5.69
C PRO A 181 -20.83 1.51 -6.72
N SER A 182 -20.98 1.14 -8.00
CA SER A 182 -20.65 2.03 -9.12
C SER A 182 -21.70 3.12 -9.23
N SER A 183 -21.38 4.33 -8.78
CA SER A 183 -22.29 5.49 -8.81
C SER A 183 -21.56 6.75 -9.26
N LYS A 184 -22.30 7.74 -9.76
CA LYS A 184 -21.74 9.05 -10.15
C LYS A 184 -20.98 9.74 -9.00
N TYR A 185 -21.42 9.50 -7.76
CA TYR A 185 -20.76 10.02 -6.56
C TYR A 185 -19.33 9.47 -6.44
N TYR A 186 -19.16 8.15 -6.45
CA TYR A 186 -17.84 7.52 -6.33
C TYR A 186 -16.96 7.78 -7.54
N THR A 187 -17.54 7.86 -8.75
CA THR A 187 -16.80 8.29 -9.95
C THR A 187 -16.24 9.69 -9.79
N ALA A 188 -17.05 10.65 -9.31
CA ALA A 188 -16.59 12.02 -9.08
C ALA A 188 -15.47 12.07 -8.03
N MET A 189 -15.59 11.33 -6.93
CA MET A 189 -14.54 11.28 -5.91
C MET A 189 -13.23 10.69 -6.47
N ARG A 190 -13.30 9.59 -7.23
CA ARG A 190 -12.12 9.02 -7.92
C ARG A 190 -11.46 10.05 -8.84
N THR A 191 -12.24 10.81 -9.61
CA THR A 191 -11.70 11.89 -10.45
C THR A 191 -11.01 12.98 -9.64
N VAL A 192 -11.60 13.41 -8.51
CA VAL A 192 -11.02 14.42 -7.62
C VAL A 192 -9.68 13.94 -7.03
N HIS A 193 -9.65 12.74 -6.44
CA HIS A 193 -8.42 12.19 -5.86
C HIS A 193 -7.37 11.86 -6.91
N GLY A 194 -7.76 11.32 -8.07
CA GLY A 194 -6.87 11.06 -9.20
C GLY A 194 -6.20 12.35 -9.68
N THR A 195 -6.98 13.40 -9.93
CA THR A 195 -6.46 14.72 -10.36
C THR A 195 -5.51 15.31 -9.32
N ARG A 196 -5.86 15.22 -8.03
CA ARG A 196 -5.00 15.66 -6.94
C ARG A 196 -3.68 14.88 -6.92
N LEU A 197 -3.74 13.56 -7.09
CA LEU A 197 -2.57 12.70 -7.11
C LEU A 197 -1.64 13.04 -8.28
N TYR A 198 -2.16 13.21 -9.50
CA TYR A 198 -1.37 13.65 -10.66
C TYR A 198 -0.73 15.02 -10.47
N THR A 199 -1.39 15.92 -9.74
CA THR A 199 -0.84 17.26 -9.41
C THR A 199 0.29 17.18 -8.37
N LEU A 200 0.22 16.22 -7.44
CA LEU A 200 1.19 16.04 -6.37
C LEU A 200 2.42 15.24 -6.81
N LEU A 201 2.25 14.28 -7.72
CA LEU A 201 3.32 13.39 -8.19
C LEU A 201 4.60 14.14 -8.59
N PRO A 202 4.58 15.10 -9.55
CA PRO A 202 5.79 15.82 -9.94
C PRO A 202 6.41 16.64 -8.79
N LYS A 203 5.63 17.02 -7.78
CA LYS A 203 6.13 17.81 -6.63
C LYS A 203 6.92 16.94 -5.67
N VAL A 204 6.48 15.69 -5.46
CA VAL A 204 7.14 14.74 -4.54
C VAL A 204 8.36 14.11 -5.20
N THR A 205 8.28 13.72 -6.47
CA THR A 205 9.37 13.01 -7.15
C THR A 205 10.61 13.88 -7.39
N ARG A 206 10.43 15.21 -7.43
CA ARG A 206 11.53 16.18 -7.48
C ARG A 206 12.28 16.34 -6.15
N ARG A 207 11.75 15.81 -5.04
CA ARG A 207 12.35 15.96 -3.71
C ARG A 207 13.16 14.73 -3.34
N SER A 208 14.48 14.89 -3.23
CA SER A 208 15.41 13.80 -2.92
C SER A 208 15.10 13.06 -1.63
N ARG A 209 14.56 13.76 -0.62
CA ARG A 209 14.24 13.21 0.71
C ARG A 209 13.03 12.28 0.74
N ILE A 210 12.06 12.50 -0.16
CA ILE A 210 10.74 11.85 -0.07
C ILE A 210 10.31 11.09 -1.33
N LYS A 211 11.03 11.23 -2.43
CA LYS A 211 10.67 10.58 -3.70
C LYS A 211 10.57 9.05 -3.61
N HIS A 212 11.39 8.38 -2.80
CA HIS A 212 11.33 6.93 -2.63
C HIS A 212 10.11 6.48 -1.82
N LEU A 213 9.54 7.37 -0.98
CA LEU A 213 8.35 7.10 -0.17
C LEU A 213 7.05 7.18 -1.00
N ALA A 214 7.15 7.53 -2.28
CA ALA A 214 6.03 7.69 -3.20
C ALA A 214 5.74 6.47 -4.07
N ILE A 215 6.46 5.34 -3.90
CA ILE A 215 6.30 4.17 -4.76
C ILE A 215 4.86 3.64 -4.75
N TRP A 216 4.26 3.43 -3.58
CA TRP A 216 2.89 2.94 -3.50
C TRP A 216 1.87 3.98 -4.01
N PRO A 217 1.92 5.27 -3.61
CA PRO A 217 1.07 6.28 -4.25
C PRO A 217 1.18 6.35 -5.77
N LEU A 218 2.38 6.18 -6.33
CA LEU A 218 2.60 6.16 -7.78
C LEU A 218 1.96 4.93 -8.44
N VAL A 219 1.97 3.78 -7.76
CA VAL A 219 1.23 2.58 -8.19
C VAL A 219 -0.28 2.82 -8.19
N VAL A 220 -0.84 3.44 -7.14
CA VAL A 220 -2.26 3.81 -7.13
C VAL A 220 -2.59 4.77 -8.27
N ALA A 221 -1.71 5.74 -8.54
CA ALA A 221 -1.88 6.68 -9.65
C ALA A 221 -1.90 6.00 -11.03
N GLY A 222 -1.06 4.97 -11.21
CA GLY A 222 -0.99 4.18 -12.44
C GLY A 222 -2.24 3.34 -12.70
N MET A 223 -2.79 2.71 -11.66
CA MET A 223 -4.10 2.06 -11.75
C MET A 223 -5.17 3.09 -12.13
N GLN A 224 -5.24 4.22 -11.43
CA GLN A 224 -6.27 5.25 -11.70
C GLN A 224 -6.11 5.91 -13.08
N ALA A 225 -4.92 5.84 -13.70
CA ALA A 225 -4.65 6.45 -15.00
C ALA A 225 -5.36 5.76 -16.17
N VAL A 226 -6.02 4.61 -15.92
CA VAL A 226 -6.91 3.97 -16.89
C VAL A 226 -8.05 4.90 -17.33
N ASP A 227 -8.57 5.73 -16.43
CA ASP A 227 -9.62 6.72 -16.75
C ASP A 227 -9.05 8.06 -17.24
N ALA A 228 -7.72 8.20 -17.29
CA ALA A 228 -7.05 9.45 -17.59
C ALA A 228 -6.56 9.53 -19.04
N SER A 229 -6.11 10.72 -19.44
CA SER A 229 -5.54 10.94 -20.77
C SER A 229 -4.24 10.13 -21.00
N PRO A 230 -3.88 9.83 -22.26
CA PRO A 230 -2.60 9.19 -22.59
C PRO A 230 -1.38 9.96 -22.05
N ASN A 231 -1.47 11.30 -21.96
CA ASN A 231 -0.42 12.12 -21.38
C ASN A 231 -0.20 11.83 -19.88
N VAL A 232 -1.27 11.61 -19.12
CA VAL A 232 -1.17 11.23 -17.70
C VAL A 232 -0.52 9.86 -17.55
N ARG A 233 -0.90 8.89 -18.39
CA ARG A 233 -0.27 7.56 -18.41
C ARG A 233 1.23 7.64 -18.70
N HIS A 234 1.63 8.48 -19.66
CA HIS A 234 3.03 8.73 -19.98
C HIS A 234 3.80 9.33 -18.80
N ILE A 235 3.22 10.34 -18.11
CA ILE A 235 3.84 10.94 -16.92
C ILE A 235 4.04 9.88 -15.83
N VAL A 236 3.04 9.05 -15.54
CA VAL A 236 3.19 7.98 -14.53
C VAL A 236 4.31 7.01 -14.91
N ASP A 237 4.37 6.59 -16.17
CA ASP A 237 5.40 5.68 -16.67
C ASP A 237 6.81 6.27 -16.56
N GLU A 238 6.97 7.55 -16.91
CA GLU A 238 8.23 8.28 -16.76
C GLU A 238 8.67 8.33 -15.29
N GLN A 239 7.76 8.65 -14.37
CA GLN A 239 8.05 8.69 -12.93
C GLN A 239 8.45 7.31 -12.39
N LEU A 240 7.84 6.22 -12.86
CA LEU A 240 8.23 4.85 -12.49
C LEU A 240 9.63 4.51 -13.00
N SER A 241 9.97 4.92 -14.23
CA SER A 241 11.31 4.75 -14.80
C SER A 241 12.38 5.47 -13.97
N ASP A 242 12.11 6.72 -13.61
CA ASP A 242 13.05 7.50 -12.80
C ASP A 242 13.20 6.94 -11.39
N LEU A 243 12.09 6.51 -10.79
CA LEU A 243 12.11 5.90 -9.47
C LEU A 243 12.90 4.58 -9.46
N SER A 244 12.80 3.76 -10.51
CA SER A 244 13.60 2.54 -10.70
C SER A 244 15.10 2.83 -10.67
N LYS A 245 15.55 3.84 -11.44
CA LYS A 245 16.95 4.26 -11.50
C LYS A 245 17.48 4.71 -10.14
N ILE A 246 16.64 5.43 -9.38
CA ILE A 246 16.97 5.95 -8.06
C ILE A 246 17.07 4.84 -7.02
N MET A 247 16.11 3.91 -7.02
CA MET A 247 16.00 2.87 -6.00
C MET A 247 16.93 1.68 -6.29
N GLY A 248 17.46 1.57 -7.52
CA GLY A 248 18.28 0.43 -7.93
C GLY A 248 17.54 -0.90 -7.85
N CYS A 249 16.21 -0.86 -8.00
CA CYS A 249 15.30 -1.99 -7.78
C CYS A 249 14.34 -2.12 -8.97
N PRO A 250 14.07 -3.33 -9.48
CA PRO A 250 13.19 -3.52 -10.63
C PRO A 250 11.70 -3.28 -10.33
N THR A 251 11.31 -3.13 -9.06
CA THR A 251 9.91 -3.02 -8.62
C THR A 251 9.10 -1.92 -9.33
N PRO A 252 9.59 -0.68 -9.53
CA PRO A 252 8.86 0.32 -10.31
C PRO A 252 8.70 -0.06 -11.79
N MET A 253 9.65 -0.80 -12.38
CA MET A 253 9.55 -1.26 -13.76
C MET A 253 8.56 -2.41 -13.93
N LEU A 254 8.45 -3.26 -12.92
CA LEU A 254 7.36 -4.23 -12.85
C LEU A 254 6.00 -3.53 -12.85
N ALA A 255 5.84 -2.46 -12.06
CA ALA A 255 4.59 -1.69 -12.04
C ALA A 255 4.28 -1.09 -13.42
N SER A 256 5.28 -0.50 -14.09
CA SER A 256 5.15 0.02 -15.45
C SER A 256 4.66 -1.06 -16.43
N ALA A 257 5.26 -2.26 -16.40
CA ALA A 257 4.85 -3.37 -17.25
C ALA A 257 3.40 -3.82 -16.98
N VAL A 258 2.98 -3.85 -15.71
CA VAL A 258 1.59 -4.14 -15.32
C VAL A 258 0.64 -3.09 -15.89
N PHE A 259 0.98 -1.81 -15.77
CA PHE A 259 0.12 -0.73 -16.26
C PHE A 259 -0.01 -0.69 -17.77
N HIS A 260 1.07 -0.90 -18.54
CA HIS A 260 0.98 -0.97 -20.00
C HIS A 260 0.04 -2.09 -20.47
N ARG A 261 0.10 -3.26 -19.81
CA ARG A 261 -0.85 -4.35 -20.07
C ARG A 261 -2.28 -3.95 -19.70
N PHE A 262 -2.49 -3.38 -18.52
CA PHE A 262 -3.80 -2.99 -18.03
C PHE A 262 -4.45 -1.88 -18.89
N TRP A 263 -3.70 -0.82 -19.23
CA TRP A 263 -4.20 0.30 -20.03
C TRP A 263 -4.62 -0.07 -21.46
N THR A 264 -4.12 -1.22 -21.96
CA THR A 264 -4.47 -1.75 -23.29
C THR A 264 -5.53 -2.85 -23.25
N SER A 265 -5.84 -3.40 -22.07
CA SER A 265 -6.79 -4.52 -21.92
C SER A 265 -8.27 -4.10 -22.03
N GLY A 266 -8.57 -2.81 -21.88
CA GLY A 266 -9.94 -2.29 -21.81
C GLY A 266 -10.63 -2.53 -20.47
N GLN A 267 -9.94 -3.14 -19.50
CA GLN A 267 -10.43 -3.29 -18.13
C GLN A 267 -10.23 -2.00 -17.34
N THR A 268 -10.98 -1.83 -16.25
CA THR A 268 -10.94 -0.60 -15.44
C THR A 268 -10.91 -0.86 -13.93
N GLY A 269 -11.09 -2.11 -13.50
CA GLY A 269 -11.15 -2.44 -12.08
C GLY A 269 -9.77 -2.73 -11.46
N TRP A 270 -9.73 -2.70 -10.13
CA TRP A 270 -8.51 -2.84 -9.34
C TRP A 270 -7.92 -4.25 -9.42
N ASP A 271 -8.76 -5.26 -9.21
CA ASP A 271 -8.33 -6.66 -9.20
C ASP A 271 -8.04 -7.18 -10.62
N GLU A 272 -8.53 -6.50 -11.65
CA GLU A 272 -8.15 -6.71 -13.05
C GLU A 272 -6.76 -6.13 -13.37
N CYS A 273 -6.41 -4.99 -12.78
CA CYS A 273 -5.06 -4.42 -12.87
C CYS A 273 -4.04 -5.30 -12.11
N PHE A 274 -4.40 -5.69 -10.89
CA PHE A 274 -3.57 -6.49 -10.00
C PHE A 274 -4.07 -7.95 -9.94
N ASP A 275 -4.03 -8.61 -11.09
CA ASP A 275 -4.54 -9.97 -11.37
C ASP A 275 -3.85 -11.11 -10.61
N LYS A 276 -2.73 -10.82 -9.95
CA LYS A 276 -1.95 -11.72 -9.10
C LYS A 276 -1.25 -10.93 -8.02
N ALA A 277 -0.62 -11.62 -7.09
CA ALA A 277 0.10 -11.00 -6.00
C ALA A 277 1.34 -10.20 -6.46
N TYR A 278 1.29 -8.86 -6.33
CA TYR A 278 2.43 -7.96 -6.55
C TYR A 278 2.83 -7.26 -5.25
N VAL A 279 4.12 -6.93 -5.11
CA VAL A 279 4.65 -6.18 -3.97
C VAL A 279 5.35 -4.92 -4.48
N PHE A 280 4.80 -3.75 -4.15
CA PHE A 280 5.32 -2.45 -4.55
C PHE A 280 5.72 -1.59 -3.34
N VAL A 281 6.59 -2.15 -2.51
CA VAL A 281 7.22 -1.52 -1.36
C VAL A 281 8.66 -2.06 -1.26
N THR A 282 9.58 -1.29 -0.68
CA THR A 282 11.01 -1.61 -0.64
C THR A 282 11.59 -1.63 0.76
#